data_AF-A0A1F9M814-F1
#
_entry.id   AF-A0A1F9M814-F1
#
_cell.length_a   1.000
_cell.length_b   1.000
_cell.length_c   1.000
_cell.angle_alpha   90.00
_cell.angle_beta   90.00
_cell.angle_gamma   90.00
#
_symmetry.space_group_name_H-M   'P 1'
#
loop_
_entity.id
_entity.type
_entity.pdbx_description
1 polymer ?
#
loop_
_entity_poly.entity_id
_entity_poly.type
_entity_poly.pdbx_seq_one_letter_code
_entity_poly.pdbx_strand_id
1 'polypeptide(L)'
;METNEVQKLLELKAIIIRLRAPDGCPWDIKQTPLSFKKYILEEARELAEAIDQNDDKHILEELGDLLFQVMFVNNLYEEQGKFTFSDVIDSITEKMIRRHPHVFGDATITCEQDLREQWQRIKAGEQNICLNGNDIASADLKQPEKITPDHAG
;
A
#
# COMPACT_ATOMS: atom_id res chain seq x y z
N MET A 1 6.77 -19.47 5.12
CA MET A 1 7.66 -18.34 4.78
C MET A 1 6.89 -17.03 4.81
N GLU A 2 5.68 -16.98 4.25
CA GLU A 2 4.75 -15.83 4.29
C GLU A 2 4.46 -15.27 5.70
N THR A 3 4.44 -16.11 6.73
CA THR A 3 4.17 -15.68 8.12
C THR A 3 5.22 -14.76 8.71
N ASN A 4 6.44 -14.71 8.16
CA ASN A 4 7.53 -13.89 8.71
C ASN A 4 7.42 -12.41 8.29
N GLU A 5 7.02 -12.13 7.06
CA GLU A 5 6.94 -10.75 6.54
C GLU A 5 5.78 -9.98 7.16
N VAL A 6 4.62 -10.63 7.28
CA VAL A 6 3.47 -10.07 8.00
C VAL A 6 3.84 -9.77 9.45
N GLN A 7 4.54 -10.69 10.12
CA GLN A 7 4.99 -10.48 11.50
C GLN A 7 5.93 -9.28 11.62
N LYS A 8 6.89 -9.12 10.70
CA LYS A 8 7.80 -7.97 10.67
C LYS A 8 7.07 -6.64 10.46
N LEU A 9 6.06 -6.60 9.59
CA LEU A 9 5.23 -5.41 9.39
C LEU A 9 4.42 -5.07 10.65
N LEU A 10 3.89 -6.09 11.34
CA LEU A 10 3.19 -5.89 12.61
C LEU A 10 4.12 -5.40 13.72
N GLU A 11 5.37 -5.88 13.77
CA GLU A 11 6.39 -5.36 14.68
C GLU A 11 6.70 -3.88 14.42
N LEU A 12 6.86 -3.48 13.15
CA LEU A 12 7.04 -2.08 12.78
C LEU A 12 5.83 -1.21 13.17
N LYS A 13 4.60 -1.69 12.91
CA LYS A 13 3.38 -1.01 13.38
C LYS A 13 3.36 -0.88 14.90
N ALA A 14 3.74 -1.92 15.64
CA ALA A 14 3.79 -1.89 17.10
C ALA A 14 4.82 -0.88 17.62
N ILE A 15 5.97 -0.74 16.96
CA ILE A 15 6.97 0.29 17.29
C ILE A 15 6.37 1.68 17.12
N ILE A 16 5.71 1.97 16.00
CA ILE A 16 5.06 3.28 15.74
C ILE A 16 4.02 3.60 16.83
N ILE A 17 3.17 2.63 17.18
CA ILE A 17 2.18 2.78 18.26
C ILE A 17 2.87 3.08 19.58
N ARG A 18 3.96 2.36 19.89
CA ARG A 18 4.72 2.56 21.14
C ARG A 18 5.37 3.94 21.20
N LEU A 19 5.93 4.43 20.09
CA LEU A 19 6.53 5.76 19.99
C LEU A 19 5.50 6.87 20.24
N ARG A 20 4.24 6.66 19.83
CA ARG A 20 3.14 7.63 19.98
C ARG A 20 2.28 7.45 21.22
N ALA A 21 2.54 6.45 22.05
CA ALA A 21 1.84 6.25 23.32
C ALA A 21 2.03 7.47 24.26
N PRO A 22 1.15 7.69 25.26
CA PRO A 22 1.25 8.85 26.16
C PRO A 22 2.59 9.02 26.89
N ASP A 23 3.30 7.93 27.13
CA ASP A 23 4.64 7.86 27.74
C ASP A 23 5.76 7.59 26.70
N GLY A 24 5.43 7.73 25.41
CA GLY A 24 6.32 7.50 24.28
C GLY A 24 7.26 8.68 24.01
N CYS A 25 7.73 8.77 22.77
CA CYS A 25 8.63 9.81 22.33
C CYS A 25 7.90 11.17 22.24
N PRO A 26 8.34 12.21 22.97
CA PRO A 26 7.68 13.52 22.95
C PRO A 26 7.65 14.19 21.58
N TRP A 27 8.60 13.86 20.70
CA TRP A 27 8.63 14.37 19.34
C TRP A 27 7.59 13.68 18.46
N ASP A 28 7.52 12.34 18.52
CA ASP A 28 6.57 11.55 17.74
C ASP A 28 5.13 11.91 18.11
N ILE A 29 4.81 11.96 19.41
CA ILE A 29 3.47 12.29 19.93
C ILE A 29 2.94 13.62 19.34
N LYS A 30 3.81 14.62 19.17
CA LYS A 30 3.43 15.95 18.68
C LYS A 30 3.17 16.01 17.17
N GLN A 31 3.52 14.96 16.43
CA GLN A 31 3.37 14.96 14.98
C GLN A 31 1.89 14.89 14.57
N THR A 32 1.60 15.59 13.47
CA THR A 32 0.32 15.61 12.76
C THR A 32 0.58 15.29 11.30
N PRO A 33 -0.43 14.87 10.50
CA PRO A 33 -0.23 14.60 9.08
C PRO A 33 0.40 15.80 8.34
N LEU A 34 0.03 17.03 8.73
CA LEU A 34 0.56 18.25 8.13
C LEU A 34 2.02 18.51 8.49
N SER A 35 2.40 18.36 9.75
CA SER A 35 3.80 18.56 10.19
C SER A 35 4.73 17.49 9.67
N PHE A 36 4.20 16.28 9.47
CA PHE A 36 4.97 15.10 9.12
C PHE A 36 5.21 14.95 7.61
N LYS A 37 4.35 15.57 6.78
CA LYS A 37 4.42 15.51 5.30
C LYS A 37 5.82 15.76 4.71
N LYS A 38 6.60 16.68 5.31
CA LYS A 38 7.94 17.01 4.79
C LYS A 38 8.91 15.83 4.84
N TYR A 39 8.81 14.98 5.87
CA TYR A 39 9.68 13.82 6.03
C TYR A 39 9.42 12.78 4.93
N ILE A 40 8.16 12.58 4.53
CA ILE A 40 7.83 11.73 3.37
C ILE A 40 8.52 12.22 2.09
N LEU A 41 8.55 13.55 1.87
CA LEU A 41 9.17 14.12 0.68
C LEU A 41 10.70 14.04 0.73
N GLU A 42 11.28 14.15 1.93
CA GLU A 42 12.71 14.00 2.18
C GLU A 42 13.15 12.56 1.85
N GLU A 43 12.55 11.52 2.46
CA GLU A 43 12.98 10.12 2.19
C GLU A 43 12.68 9.68 0.76
N ALA A 44 11.60 10.18 0.16
CA ALA A 44 11.31 9.87 -1.25
C ALA A 44 12.38 10.44 -2.19
N ARG A 45 12.96 11.60 -1.85
CA ARG A 45 14.07 12.19 -2.59
C ARG A 45 15.36 11.41 -2.33
N GLU A 46 15.64 11.05 -1.09
CA GLU A 46 16.85 10.30 -0.71
C GLU A 46 16.86 8.92 -1.37
N LEU A 47 15.72 8.23 -1.38
CA LEU A 47 15.54 6.99 -2.14
C LEU A 47 15.81 7.19 -3.64
N ALA A 48 15.29 8.26 -4.24
CA ALA A 48 15.54 8.54 -5.66
C ALA A 48 17.03 8.79 -5.93
N GLU A 49 17.71 9.54 -5.06
CA GLU A 49 19.15 9.80 -5.15
C GLU A 49 19.98 8.53 -4.96
N ALA A 50 19.58 7.63 -4.07
CA ALA A 50 20.23 6.34 -3.87
C ALA A 50 20.10 5.44 -5.11
N ILE A 51 18.93 5.46 -5.77
CA ILE A 51 18.69 4.75 -7.05
C ILE A 51 19.58 5.33 -8.15
N ASP A 52 19.66 6.65 -8.29
CA ASP A 52 20.50 7.32 -9.29
C ASP A 52 21.98 6.97 -9.12
N GLN A 53 22.42 6.72 -7.88
CA GLN A 53 23.79 6.35 -7.53
C GLN A 53 24.05 4.84 -7.62
N ASN A 54 23.00 4.03 -7.82
CA ASN A 54 23.05 2.57 -7.78
C ASN A 54 23.73 2.04 -6.49
N ASP A 55 23.41 2.68 -5.36
CA ASP A 55 23.93 2.32 -4.03
C ASP A 55 22.92 1.42 -3.32
N ASP A 56 23.07 0.11 -3.48
CA ASP A 56 22.15 -0.91 -2.93
C ASP A 56 21.97 -0.78 -1.41
N LYS A 57 23.01 -0.35 -0.69
CA LYS A 57 22.95 -0.22 0.76
C LYS A 57 22.06 0.97 1.13
N HIS A 58 22.26 2.10 0.48
CA HIS A 58 21.47 3.30 0.70
C HIS A 58 20.03 3.10 0.21
N ILE A 59 19.82 2.42 -0.91
CA ILE A 59 18.47 2.04 -1.39
C ILE A 59 17.72 1.24 -0.32
N LEU A 60 18.37 0.27 0.32
CA LEU A 60 17.75 -0.53 1.39
C LEU A 60 17.35 0.32 2.61
N GLU A 61 18.22 1.26 3.00
CA GLU A 61 18.00 2.18 4.11
C GLU A 61 16.79 3.10 3.82
N GLU A 62 16.82 3.79 2.67
CA GLU A 62 15.78 4.75 2.29
C GLU A 62 14.43 4.10 1.98
N LEU A 63 14.42 2.85 1.48
CA LEU A 63 13.18 2.07 1.36
C LEU A 63 12.56 1.80 2.73
N GLY A 64 13.39 1.51 3.73
CA GLY A 64 12.96 1.30 5.11
C GLY A 64 12.39 2.58 5.72
N ASP A 65 13.09 3.69 5.55
CA ASP A 65 12.67 4.98 6.10
C ASP A 65 11.38 5.48 5.44
N LEU A 66 11.28 5.42 4.11
CA LEU A 66 10.04 5.77 3.41
C LEU A 66 8.87 4.87 3.84
N LEU A 67 9.09 3.56 4.03
CA LEU A 67 8.07 2.65 4.56
C LEU A 67 7.63 3.06 5.98
N PHE A 68 8.58 3.40 6.86
CA PHE A 68 8.27 3.93 8.19
C PHE A 68 7.43 5.21 8.09
N GLN A 69 7.80 6.17 7.24
CA GLN A 69 7.04 7.42 7.10
C GLN A 69 5.60 7.16 6.62
N VAL A 70 5.40 6.24 5.66
CA VAL A 70 4.07 5.85 5.16
C VAL A 70 3.23 5.21 6.27
N MET A 71 3.81 4.26 7.02
CA MET A 71 3.11 3.59 8.12
C MET A 71 2.80 4.55 9.28
N PHE A 72 3.69 5.50 9.56
CA PHE A 72 3.47 6.52 10.59
C PHE A 72 2.30 7.43 10.23
N VAL A 73 2.22 7.90 8.97
CA VAL A 73 1.07 8.69 8.50
C VAL A 73 -0.21 7.87 8.52
N ASN A 74 -0.18 6.59 8.14
CA ASN A 74 -1.34 5.72 8.30
C ASN A 74 -1.81 5.70 9.77
N ASN A 75 -0.89 5.49 10.72
CA ASN A 75 -1.24 5.47 12.15
C ASN A 75 -1.85 6.81 12.62
N LEU A 76 -1.37 7.95 12.11
CA LEU A 76 -1.96 9.27 12.40
C LEU A 76 -3.42 9.40 11.95
N TYR A 77 -3.80 8.78 10.83
CA TYR A 77 -5.19 8.76 10.35
C TYR A 77 -6.04 7.72 11.08
N GLU A 78 -5.43 6.60 11.48
CA GLU A 78 -6.07 5.56 12.29
C GLU A 78 -6.42 6.11 13.69
N GLU A 79 -5.53 6.88 14.33
CA GLU A 79 -5.79 7.61 15.59
C GLU A 79 -6.95 8.60 15.49
N GLN A 80 -7.21 9.14 14.29
CA GLN A 80 -8.33 10.04 14.01
C GLN A 80 -9.62 9.30 13.63
N GLY A 81 -9.61 7.96 13.63
CA GLY A 81 -10.74 7.13 13.23
C GLY A 81 -11.15 7.31 11.76
N LYS A 82 -10.21 7.65 10.87
CA LYS A 82 -10.49 7.92 9.45
C LYS A 82 -10.47 6.66 8.60
N PHE A 83 -9.40 5.89 8.68
CA PHE A 83 -9.20 4.61 8.00
C PHE A 83 -8.09 3.84 8.70
N THR A 84 -8.01 2.55 8.41
CA THR A 84 -7.01 1.61 8.92
C THR A 84 -5.96 1.28 7.87
N PHE A 85 -4.89 0.62 8.29
CA PHE A 85 -3.89 0.09 7.35
C PHE A 85 -4.48 -0.94 6.38
N SER A 86 -5.49 -1.71 6.80
CA SER A 86 -6.19 -2.66 5.92
C SER A 86 -6.88 -1.92 4.78
N ASP A 87 -7.61 -0.84 5.11
CA ASP A 87 -8.33 -0.05 4.10
C ASP A 87 -7.37 0.51 3.04
N VAL A 88 -6.15 0.91 3.43
CA VAL A 88 -5.10 1.38 2.50
C VAL A 88 -4.63 0.24 1.59
N ILE A 89 -4.34 -0.94 2.16
CA ILE A 89 -3.91 -2.12 1.40
C ILE A 89 -5.00 -2.58 0.43
N ASP A 90 -6.24 -2.69 0.89
CA ASP A 90 -7.37 -3.11 0.07
C ASP A 90 -7.57 -2.13 -1.08
N SER A 91 -7.56 -0.82 -0.78
CA SER A 91 -7.70 0.24 -1.78
C SER A 91 -6.63 0.19 -2.88
N ILE A 92 -5.35 0.02 -2.52
CA ILE A 92 -4.28 -0.07 -3.52
C ILE A 92 -4.31 -1.40 -4.27
N THR A 93 -4.63 -2.50 -3.60
CA THR A 93 -4.68 -3.86 -4.17
C THR A 93 -5.77 -3.95 -5.23
N GLU A 94 -7.01 -3.58 -4.89
CA GLU A 94 -8.13 -3.57 -5.83
C GLU A 94 -7.84 -2.66 -7.03
N LYS A 95 -7.27 -1.48 -6.78
CA LYS A 95 -6.88 -0.53 -7.83
C LYS A 95 -5.81 -1.11 -8.75
N MET A 96 -4.81 -1.81 -8.23
CA MET A 96 -3.77 -2.43 -9.05
C MET A 96 -4.31 -3.61 -9.85
N ILE A 97 -5.13 -4.48 -9.26
CA ILE A 97 -5.77 -5.59 -9.99
C ILE A 97 -6.63 -5.06 -11.13
N ARG A 98 -7.51 -4.09 -10.84
CA ARG A 98 -8.42 -3.51 -11.83
C ARG A 98 -7.70 -2.78 -12.98
N ARG A 99 -6.55 -2.16 -12.70
CA ARG A 99 -5.77 -1.42 -13.71
C ARG A 99 -4.84 -2.31 -14.55
N HIS A 100 -4.69 -3.58 -14.18
CA HIS A 100 -3.91 -4.56 -14.94
C HIS A 100 -4.77 -5.76 -15.37
N PRO A 101 -5.87 -5.55 -16.12
CA PRO A 101 -6.71 -6.65 -16.59
C PRO A 101 -5.99 -7.58 -17.57
N HIS A 102 -4.80 -7.20 -18.05
CA HIS A 102 -3.93 -8.03 -18.86
C HIS A 102 -3.01 -8.96 -18.08
N VAL A 103 -2.86 -8.71 -16.77
CA VAL A 103 -2.16 -9.61 -15.84
C VAL A 103 -3.18 -10.44 -15.06
N PHE A 104 -4.28 -9.84 -14.62
CA PHE A 104 -5.25 -10.46 -13.70
C PHE A 104 -6.61 -10.79 -14.33
N GLY A 105 -6.75 -10.66 -15.64
CA GLY A 105 -7.97 -10.98 -16.38
C GLY A 105 -7.65 -11.41 -17.81
N ASP A 106 -8.61 -11.24 -18.73
CA ASP A 106 -8.52 -11.79 -20.10
C ASP A 106 -8.01 -10.78 -21.15
N ALA A 107 -7.65 -9.56 -20.75
CA ALA A 107 -7.24 -8.55 -21.73
C ALA A 107 -5.87 -8.90 -22.32
N THR A 108 -5.73 -8.88 -23.64
CA THR A 108 -4.41 -9.06 -24.28
C THR A 108 -3.77 -7.70 -24.54
N ILE A 109 -2.51 -7.54 -24.13
CA ILE A 109 -1.65 -6.40 -24.49
C ILE A 109 -0.60 -6.91 -25.46
N THR A 110 -0.49 -6.27 -26.62
CA THR A 110 0.46 -6.67 -27.67
C THR A 110 1.66 -5.74 -27.78
N CYS A 111 1.58 -4.52 -27.25
CA CYS A 111 2.71 -3.60 -27.16
C CYS A 111 2.56 -2.56 -26.03
N GLU A 112 3.62 -1.82 -25.73
CA GLU A 112 3.63 -0.78 -24.70
C GLU A 112 2.62 0.35 -24.97
N GLN A 113 2.32 0.64 -26.24
CA GLN A 113 1.32 1.64 -26.61
C GLN A 113 -0.09 1.21 -26.17
N ASP A 114 -0.45 -0.05 -26.42
CA ASP A 114 -1.73 -0.63 -25.98
C ASP A 114 -1.86 -0.56 -24.45
N LEU A 115 -0.76 -0.82 -23.73
CA LEU A 115 -0.70 -0.76 -22.28
C LEU A 115 -0.98 0.66 -21.77
N ARG A 116 -0.32 1.66 -22.38
CA ARG A 116 -0.51 3.06 -22.03
C ARG A 116 -1.94 3.52 -22.30
N GLU A 117 -2.52 3.13 -23.43
CA GLU A 117 -3.90 3.50 -23.78
C GLU A 117 -4.94 2.84 -22.88
N GLN A 118 -4.76 1.56 -22.54
CA GLN A 118 -5.60 0.87 -21.57
C GLN A 118 -5.54 1.57 -20.21
N TRP A 119 -4.33 1.91 -19.74
CA TRP A 119 -4.13 2.58 -18.47
C TRP A 119 -4.82 3.95 -18.40
N GLN A 120 -4.70 4.75 -19.47
CA GLN A 120 -5.38 6.04 -19.56
C GLN A 120 -6.90 5.89 -19.60
N ARG A 121 -7.43 4.92 -20.36
CA ARG A 121 -8.87 4.61 -20.41
C ARG A 121 -9.42 4.24 -19.04
N ILE A 122 -8.74 3.34 -18.31
CA ILE A 122 -9.17 2.92 -16.98
C ILE A 122 -9.09 4.09 -15.99
N LYS A 123 -8.03 4.89 -16.01
CA LYS A 123 -7.90 6.10 -15.18
C LYS A 123 -9.01 7.12 -15.43
N ALA A 124 -9.38 7.35 -16.70
CA ALA A 124 -10.44 8.29 -17.07
C ALA A 124 -11.81 7.83 -16.57
N GLY A 125 -12.09 6.52 -16.59
CA GLY A 125 -13.32 5.97 -16.03
C GLY A 125 -13.46 6.13 -14.51
N GLU A 126 -12.34 6.10 -13.77
CA GLU A 126 -12.32 6.26 -12.31
C GLU A 126 -12.62 7.68 -11.84
N GLN A 127 -12.20 8.71 -12.60
CA GLN A 127 -12.46 10.11 -12.24
C GLN A 127 -13.97 10.42 -12.19
N ASN A 128 -14.79 9.65 -12.89
CA ASN A 128 -16.25 9.76 -12.87
C ASN A 128 -16.92 8.99 -11.72
N ILE A 129 -16.20 8.15 -10.97
CA ILE A 129 -16.76 7.29 -9.92
C ILE A 129 -16.54 7.87 -8.51
N CYS A 130 -15.56 8.76 -8.32
CA CYS A 130 -15.31 9.35 -6.99
C CYS A 130 -16.16 10.59 -6.70
N LEU A 131 -17.42 10.38 -6.29
CA LEU A 131 -18.07 11.07 -5.16
C LEU A 131 -19.34 10.28 -4.78
N ASN A 132 -19.22 9.29 -3.89
CA ASN A 132 -20.26 8.95 -2.91
C ASN A 132 -19.63 8.03 -1.86
N GLY A 133 -19.12 8.64 -0.79
CA GLY A 133 -18.77 7.90 0.41
C GLY A 133 -20.04 7.49 1.12
N ASN A 134 -20.52 6.25 0.89
CA ASN A 134 -21.37 5.54 1.85
C ASN A 134 -21.66 4.05 1.59
N ASP A 135 -20.88 3.32 0.79
CA ASP A 135 -21.17 1.89 0.56
C ASP A 135 -20.01 0.97 0.96
N ILE A 136 -19.80 0.82 2.27
CA ILE A 136 -19.18 -0.39 2.83
C ILE A 136 -20.30 -1.35 3.24
N ALA A 137 -20.80 -2.14 2.28
CA ALA A 137 -21.63 -3.30 2.58
C ALA A 137 -21.42 -4.40 1.53
N SER A 138 -20.73 -5.45 1.98
CA SER A 138 -20.80 -6.84 1.51
C SER A 138 -20.74 -7.10 -0.01
N ALA A 139 -19.57 -7.52 -0.48
CA ALA A 139 -19.49 -8.40 -1.63
C ALA A 139 -18.71 -9.66 -1.24
N ASP A 140 -19.43 -10.77 -1.18
CA ASP A 140 -18.92 -12.12 -0.95
C ASP A 140 -17.76 -12.46 -1.90
N LEU A 141 -16.54 -12.47 -1.38
CA LEU A 141 -15.40 -13.11 -2.02
C LEU A 141 -15.58 -14.62 -1.92
N LYS A 142 -16.08 -15.26 -3.00
CA LYS A 142 -16.00 -16.71 -3.14
C LYS A 142 -14.52 -17.12 -3.21
N GLN A 143 -14.09 -17.87 -2.20
CA GLN A 143 -12.78 -18.54 -2.21
C GLN A 143 -12.71 -19.57 -3.35
N PRO A 144 -11.59 -19.71 -4.07
CA PRO A 144 -11.44 -20.74 -5.09
C PRO A 144 -11.37 -22.14 -4.44
N GLU A 145 -12.13 -23.09 -4.99
CA GLU A 145 -12.21 -24.48 -4.53
C GLU A 145 -10.89 -25.23 -4.66
N LYS A 146 -10.59 -26.07 -3.66
CA LYS A 146 -9.43 -26.98 -3.65
C LYS A 146 -9.62 -28.08 -4.69
N ILE A 147 -8.69 -28.17 -5.64
CA ILE A 147 -8.51 -29.37 -6.49
C ILE A 147 -7.99 -30.49 -5.58
N THR A 148 -8.75 -31.57 -5.44
CA THR A 148 -8.28 -32.81 -4.82
C THR A 148 -7.76 -33.76 -5.91
N PRO A 149 -6.67 -34.51 -5.66
CA PRO A 149 -6.13 -35.42 -6.66
C PRO A 149 -6.96 -36.70 -6.75
N ASP A 150 -7.33 -37.03 -7.98
CA ASP A 150 -7.99 -38.25 -8.41
C ASP A 150 -7.29 -39.50 -7.85
N HIS A 151 -8.02 -40.38 -7.18
CA HIS A 151 -7.59 -41.73 -6.85
C HIS A 151 -8.65 -42.69 -7.37
N ALA A 152 -8.38 -43.29 -8.52
CA ALA A 152 -9.13 -44.43 -9.02
C ALA A 152 -8.20 -45.37 -9.80
N GLY A 153 -8.10 -46.61 -9.33
CA GLY A 153 -7.61 -47.77 -10.09
C GLY A 153 -6.27 -48.33 -9.61
#